data_AF-A0A1V5BTZ7-F1
#
_entry.id   AF-A0A1V5BTZ7-F1
#
_cell.length_a   1.000
_cell.length_b   1.000
_cell.length_c   1.000
_cell.angle_alpha   90.00
_cell.angle_beta   90.00
_cell.angle_gamma   90.00
#
_symmetry.space_group_name_H-M   'P 1'
#
loop_
_entity.id
_entity.type
_entity.pdbx_description
1 polymer ?
#
loop_
_entity_poly.entity_id
_entity_poly.type
_entity_poly.pdbx_seq_one_letter_code
_entity_poly.pdbx_strand_id
1 'polypeptide(L)'
;MDFNINTWMKGYLDELKALFGSSLLFVGLQGSYGRGEATEGSDIDAVVILDQVTPEDLKAYGAMLDMLPNREKVYGFISGRQELLNWERSDQKMLGISLDSTGNCLSDQK
;
A
#
# COMPACT_ATOMS: atom_id res chain seq x y z
N MET A 1 -8.49 -14.89 18.82
CA MET A 1 -9.13 -13.71 18.19
C MET A 1 -8.79 -13.83 16.73
N ASP A 2 -9.79 -14.07 15.90
CA ASP A 2 -9.58 -14.32 14.48
C ASP A 2 -9.15 -13.01 13.82
N PHE A 3 -8.02 -13.05 13.13
CA PHE A 3 -7.50 -11.90 12.38
C PHE A 3 -8.47 -11.55 11.26
N ASN A 4 -8.93 -10.29 11.20
CA ASN A 4 -9.81 -9.81 10.14
C ASN A 4 -9.09 -8.74 9.31
N ILE A 5 -8.78 -9.10 8.05
CA ILE A 5 -8.06 -8.22 7.12
C ILE A 5 -8.82 -6.92 6.83
N ASN A 6 -10.15 -6.95 6.78
CA ASN A 6 -10.93 -5.74 6.50
C ASN A 6 -10.86 -4.73 7.66
N THR A 7 -10.93 -5.23 8.90
CA THR A 7 -10.75 -4.40 10.09
C THR A 7 -9.33 -3.84 10.15
N TRP A 8 -8.34 -4.67 9.83
CA TRP A 8 -6.93 -4.26 9.78
C TRP A 8 -6.69 -3.19 8.72
N MET A 9 -7.15 -3.41 7.48
CA MET A 9 -7.01 -2.46 6.36
C MET A 9 -7.71 -1.14 6.65
N LYS A 10 -8.84 -1.16 7.37
CA LYS A 10 -9.51 0.07 7.79
C LYS A 10 -8.66 0.88 8.76
N GLY A 11 -8.14 0.26 9.82
CA GLY A 11 -7.26 0.94 10.77
C GLY A 11 -5.99 1.45 10.10
N TYR A 12 -5.38 0.63 9.24
CA TYR A 12 -4.23 1.02 8.44
C TYR A 12 -4.51 2.23 7.54
N LEU A 13 -5.64 2.26 6.86
CA LEU A 13 -6.05 3.38 6.01
C LEU A 13 -6.30 4.66 6.82
N ASP A 14 -6.87 4.55 8.01
CA ASP A 14 -7.13 5.69 8.89
C ASP A 14 -5.81 6.30 9.40
N GLU A 15 -4.84 5.48 9.82
CA GLU A 15 -3.50 5.94 10.20
C GLU A 15 -2.75 6.58 9.02
N LEU A 16 -2.81 5.98 7.82
CA LEU A 16 -2.21 6.56 6.61
C LEU A 16 -2.81 7.92 6.25
N LYS A 17 -4.13 8.06 6.36
CA LYS A 17 -4.81 9.34 6.12
C LYS A 17 -4.43 10.39 7.15
N ALA A 18 -4.30 9.99 8.42
CA ALA A 18 -3.85 10.89 9.48
C ALA A 18 -2.39 11.34 9.24
N LEU A 19 -1.55 10.44 8.73
CA LEU A 19 -0.13 10.70 8.51
C LEU A 19 0.15 11.54 7.25
N PHE A 20 -0.45 11.18 6.12
CA PHE A 20 -0.13 11.75 4.80
C PHE A 20 -1.20 12.68 4.24
N GLY A 21 -2.43 12.64 4.76
CA GLY A 21 -3.52 13.51 4.33
C GLY A 21 -3.72 13.52 2.81
N SER A 22 -3.63 14.70 2.21
CA SER A 22 -3.80 14.90 0.76
C SER A 22 -2.67 14.34 -0.09
N SER A 23 -1.51 14.03 0.48
CA SER A 23 -0.39 13.42 -0.25
C SER A 23 -0.63 11.93 -0.52
N LEU A 24 -1.59 11.29 0.15
CA LEU A 24 -1.97 9.91 -0.08
C LEU A 24 -2.80 9.78 -1.36
N LEU A 25 -2.23 9.18 -2.40
CA LEU A 25 -2.89 9.02 -3.69
C LEU A 25 -3.60 7.67 -3.82
N PHE A 26 -3.00 6.60 -3.30
CA PHE A 26 -3.54 5.25 -3.42
C PHE A 26 -3.11 4.35 -2.28
N VAL A 27 -4.02 3.47 -1.86
CA VAL A 27 -3.74 2.35 -0.97
C VAL A 27 -4.37 1.10 -1.55
N GLY A 28 -3.57 0.05 -1.71
CA GLY A 28 -4.01 -1.23 -2.26
C GLY A 28 -3.57 -2.41 -1.40
N LEU A 29 -4.25 -3.52 -1.60
CA LEU A 29 -3.91 -4.81 -1.00
C LEU A 29 -3.63 -5.81 -2.12
N GLN A 30 -2.48 -6.46 -2.06
CA GLN A 30 -2.01 -7.43 -3.03
C GLN A 30 -1.89 -8.82 -2.41
N GLY A 31 -1.24 -9.72 -3.16
CA GLY A 31 -0.89 -11.04 -2.67
C GLY A 31 -2.08 -11.92 -2.37
N SER A 32 -1.92 -12.81 -1.39
CA SER A 32 -2.93 -13.82 -1.08
C SER A 32 -4.25 -13.19 -0.60
N TYR A 33 -4.20 -12.09 0.15
CA TYR A 33 -5.41 -11.35 0.53
C TYR A 33 -6.06 -10.64 -0.65
N GLY A 34 -5.27 -10.04 -1.55
CA GLY A 34 -5.79 -9.41 -2.78
C GLY A 34 -6.47 -10.41 -3.73
N ARG A 35 -6.03 -11.67 -3.73
CA ARG A 35 -6.61 -12.75 -4.56
C ARG A 35 -7.72 -13.55 -3.86
N GLY A 36 -7.99 -13.31 -2.58
CA GLY A 36 -8.94 -14.11 -1.80
C GLY A 36 -8.46 -15.54 -1.47
N GLU A 37 -7.15 -15.78 -1.56
CA GLU A 37 -6.50 -17.07 -1.28
C GLU A 37 -5.81 -17.08 0.10
N ALA A 38 -6.06 -16.05 0.92
CA ALA A 38 -5.38 -15.89 2.20
C ALA A 38 -5.76 -16.96 3.23
N THR A 39 -4.78 -17.31 4.05
CA THR A 39 -4.89 -18.22 5.19
C THR A 39 -4.45 -17.50 6.47
N GLU A 40 -4.59 -18.13 7.64
CA GLU A 40 -4.20 -17.52 8.91
C GLU A 40 -2.70 -17.13 8.98
N GLY A 41 -1.86 -17.84 8.22
CA GLY A 41 -0.43 -17.58 8.10
C GLY A 41 -0.03 -16.63 6.96
N SER A 42 -0.99 -16.09 6.23
CA SER A 42 -0.70 -15.21 5.09
C SER A 42 -0.18 -13.83 5.51
N ASP A 43 0.79 -13.36 4.75
CA ASP A 43 1.30 -11.99 4.79
C ASP A 43 0.30 -10.99 4.18
N ILE A 44 0.34 -9.77 4.68
CA ILE A 44 -0.46 -8.62 4.26
C ILE A 44 0.38 -7.79 3.31
N ASP A 45 0.19 -7.98 2.01
CA ASP A 45 0.91 -7.26 0.96
C ASP A 45 0.29 -5.88 0.69
N ALA A 46 0.65 -4.86 1.47
CA ALA A 46 0.10 -3.51 1.37
C ALA A 46 0.91 -2.61 0.44
N VAL A 47 0.21 -1.89 -0.45
CA VAL A 47 0.81 -0.93 -1.39
C VAL A 47 0.33 0.47 -1.08
N VAL A 48 1.24 1.43 -0.96
CA VAL A 48 0.93 2.85 -0.73
C VAL A 48 1.61 3.71 -1.76
N ILE A 49 0.84 4.53 -2.47
CA ILE A 49 1.38 5.53 -3.39
C ILE A 49 1.09 6.92 -2.83
N LEU A 50 2.15 7.70 -2.67
CA LEU A 50 2.08 9.12 -2.32
C LEU A 50 2.34 9.98 -3.56
N ASP A 51 1.97 11.26 -3.50
CA ASP A 51 2.32 12.23 -4.55
C ASP A 51 3.85 12.37 -4.67
N GLN A 52 4.51 12.57 -3.53
CA GLN A 52 5.95 12.57 -3.38
C GLN A 52 6.31 11.85 -2.08
N VAL A 53 7.46 11.18 -2.05
CA VAL A 53 7.97 10.50 -0.85
C VAL A 53 9.28 11.15 -0.44
N THR A 54 9.33 11.62 0.80
CA THR A 54 10.57 12.09 1.41
C THR A 54 11.16 11.02 2.34
N PRO A 55 12.46 11.11 2.69
CA PRO A 55 13.06 10.23 3.71
C PRO A 55 12.36 10.33 5.07
N GLU A 56 11.80 11.49 5.40
CA GLU A 56 11.03 11.71 6.63
C GLU A 56 9.71 10.97 6.59
N ASP A 57 9.02 10.96 5.44
CA ASP A 57 7.80 10.18 5.22
C ASP A 57 8.05 8.69 5.37
N LEU A 58 9.17 8.18 4.85
CA LEU A 58 9.56 6.77 5.01
C LEU A 58 9.77 6.40 6.48
N LYS A 59 10.42 7.29 7.25
CA LYS A 59 10.65 7.09 8.68
C LYS A 59 9.34 7.14 9.45
N ALA A 60 8.46 8.08 9.13
CA ALA A 60 7.17 8.24 9.78
C ALA A 60 6.23 7.06 9.45
N TYR A 61 6.25 6.59 8.20
CA TYR A 61 5.55 5.40 7.75
C TYR A 61 6.01 4.16 8.54
N GLY A 62 7.32 3.94 8.66
CA GLY A 62 7.87 2.84 9.44
C GLY A 62 7.44 2.89 10.90
N ALA A 63 7.52 4.06 11.54
CA ALA A 63 7.09 4.25 12.91
C ALA A 63 5.58 4.01 13.11
N MET A 64 4.76 4.42 12.15
CA MET A 64 3.31 4.16 12.16
C MET A 64 3.02 2.67 12.03
N LEU A 65 3.69 1.98 11.09
CA LEU A 65 3.54 0.54 10.92
C LEU A 65 3.83 -0.22 12.22
N ASP A 66 4.87 0.19 12.96
CA ASP A 66 5.26 -0.46 14.23
C ASP A 66 4.20 -0.36 15.33
N MET A 67 3.23 0.56 15.20
CA MET A 67 2.08 0.69 16.10
C MET A 67 0.91 -0.21 15.69
N LEU A 68 0.92 -0.78 14.49
CA LEU A 68 -0.17 -1.62 13.99
C LEU A 68 -0.06 -3.06 14.51
N PRO A 69 -1.21 -3.71 14.78
CA PRO A 69 -1.22 -5.12 15.14
C PRO A 69 -0.76 -5.98 13.95
N ASN A 70 -0.01 -7.04 14.21
CA ASN A 70 0.53 -7.95 13.18
C ASN A 70 1.51 -7.28 12.19
N ARG A 71 2.28 -6.28 12.67
CA ARG A 71 3.34 -5.59 11.92
C ARG A 71 4.29 -6.56 11.20
N GLU A 72 4.57 -7.69 11.82
CA GLU A 72 5.43 -8.76 11.30
C GLU A 72 4.87 -9.44 10.04
N LYS A 73 3.56 -9.37 9.83
CA LYS A 73 2.90 -9.89 8.62
C LYS A 73 2.80 -8.83 7.52
N VAL A 74 3.12 -7.57 7.80
CA VAL A 74 3.01 -6.50 6.79
C VAL A 74 4.23 -6.55 5.88
N TYR A 75 3.97 -6.95 4.65
CA TYR A 75 4.92 -6.91 3.54
C TYR A 75 4.39 -5.92 2.49
N GLY A 76 5.26 -5.31 1.71
CA GLY A 76 4.83 -4.35 0.69
C GLY A 76 5.73 -3.15 0.59
N PHE A 77 5.23 -2.09 -0.02
CA PHE A 77 6.03 -0.93 -0.35
C PHE A 77 5.24 0.38 -0.32
N ILE A 78 6.00 1.44 -0.13
CA ILE A 78 5.57 2.82 -0.28
C ILE A 78 6.40 3.45 -1.40
N SER A 79 5.76 4.16 -2.33
CA SER A 79 6.44 4.82 -3.44
C SER A 79 5.78 6.16 -3.76
N GLY A 80 6.56 7.10 -4.27
CA GLY A 80 6.00 8.32 -4.83
C GLY A 80 5.54 8.09 -6.26
N ARG A 81 4.63 8.94 -6.73
CA ARG A 81 4.09 8.88 -8.09
C ARG A 81 5.19 8.93 -9.14
N GLN A 82 6.16 9.82 -8.96
CA GLN A 82 7.21 10.05 -9.94
C GLN A 82 8.21 8.89 -10.00
N GLU A 83 8.54 8.29 -8.85
CA GLU A 83 9.37 7.10 -8.74
C GLU A 83 8.70 5.92 -9.43
N LEU A 84 7.40 5.72 -9.18
CA LEU A 84 6.63 4.65 -9.80
C LEU A 84 6.55 4.81 -11.33
N LEU A 85 6.36 6.03 -11.84
CA LEU A 85 6.41 6.32 -13.28
C LEU A 85 7.75 5.95 -13.94
N ASN A 86 8.83 6.02 -13.18
CA ASN A 86 10.18 5.69 -13.64
C ASN A 86 10.52 4.19 -13.52
N TRP A 87 9.65 3.38 -12.92
CA TRP A 87 9.82 1.92 -12.89
C TRP A 87 9.63 1.32 -14.28
N GLU A 88 10.20 0.15 -14.50
CA GLU A 88 9.95 -0.57 -15.74
C GLU A 88 8.48 -0.95 -15.85
N ARG A 89 7.93 -0.89 -17.07
CA ARG A 89 6.52 -1.20 -17.32
C ARG A 89 6.15 -2.63 -16.92
N SER A 90 7.11 -3.56 -16.95
CA SER A 90 6.92 -4.94 -16.46
C SER A 90 6.62 -4.96 -14.96
N ASP A 91 7.32 -4.14 -14.18
CA ASP A 91 7.19 -4.10 -12.72
C ASP A 91 5.86 -3.45 -12.31
N GLN A 92 5.50 -2.35 -12.98
CA GLN A 92 4.18 -1.71 -12.80
C GLN A 92 3.03 -2.69 -13.06
N LYS A 93 3.11 -3.45 -14.16
CA LYS A 93 2.11 -4.46 -14.53
C LYS A 93 2.09 -5.64 -13.57
N MET A 94 3.24 -6.10 -13.09
CA MET A 94 3.34 -7.19 -12.12
C MET A 94 2.60 -6.83 -10.82
N LEU A 95 2.64 -5.56 -10.44
CA LEU A 95 1.95 -5.03 -9.27
C LEU A 95 0.48 -4.67 -9.58
N GLY A 96 -0.01 -4.89 -10.79
CA GLY A 96 -1.37 -4.51 -11.16
C GLY A 96 -1.63 -3.01 -10.98
N ILE A 97 -0.58 -2.17 -11.02
CA ILE A 97 -0.72 -0.72 -10.97
C ILE A 97 -0.70 -0.20 -12.41
N SER A 98 -1.88 0.15 -12.90
CA SER A 98 -2.04 0.85 -14.17
C SER A 98 -1.96 2.36 -13.89
N LEU A 99 -0.98 3.06 -14.45
CA LEU A 99 -0.90 4.53 -14.39
C LEU A 99 -1.31 5.14 -15.75
N ASP A 100 -2.03 6.26 -15.72
CA ASP A 100 -2.27 7.06 -16.92
C ASP A 100 -0.99 7.81 -17.37
N SER A 101 -1.04 8.48 -18.52
CA SER A 101 0.11 9.25 -19.04
C SER A 101 0.55 10.42 -18.14
N THR A 102 -0.24 10.76 -17.12
CA THR A 102 0.09 11.78 -16.12
C THR A 102 0.61 11.14 -14.84
N GLY A 103 0.48 9.83 -14.63
CA GLY A 103 0.85 9.12 -13.42
C GLY A 103 -0.25 8.97 -12.38
N ASN A 104 -1.52 9.23 -12.72
CA ASN A 104 -2.60 8.87 -11.80
C ASN A 104 -2.84 7.37 -11.89
N CYS A 105 -3.08 6.72 -10.74
CA CYS A 105 -3.55 5.35 -10.71
C CYS A 105 -4.90 5.24 -11.44
N LEU A 106 -4.91 4.52 -12.55
CA LEU A 106 -6.12 4.01 -13.17
C LEU A 106 -6.67 2.98 -12.19
N SER A 107 -7.78 3.31 -11.54
CA SER A 107 -8.51 2.35 -10.73
C SER A 107 -9.03 1.26 -11.65
N ASP A 108 -8.28 0.18 -11.83
CA ASP A 108 -8.83 -1.07 -12.31
C ASP A 108 -9.66 -1.65 -11.17
N GLN A 109 -10.88 -1.09 -11.02
CA GLN A 109 -11.96 -1.82 -10.37
C GLN A 109 -12.32 -2.97 -11.30
N LYS A 110 -11.84 -4.16 -10.96
CA LYS A 110 -12.54 -5.39 -11.27
C LYS A 110 -12.94 -6.09 -9.99
#